data_AF-A0A846PJ25-F1
#
_entry.id   AF-A0A846PJ25-F1
#
_cell.length_a   1.000
_cell.length_b   1.000
_cell.length_c   1.000
_cell.angle_alpha   90.00
_cell.angle_beta   90.00
_cell.angle_gamma   90.00
#
_symmetry.space_group_name_H-M   'P 1'
#
loop_
_entity.id
_entity.type
_entity.pdbx_description
1 polymer ?
#
loop_
_entity_poly.entity_id
_entity_poly.type
_entity_poly.pdbx_seq_one_letter_code
_entity_poly.pdbx_strand_id
1 'polypeptide(L)'
;TLMSYEDFARIESRKVMQGRFSVRDYFFRFVKDWSEIDEKYGDIYYVNVGYARVKATVVDDSESIFTPCMYRIGDVRLLEGSQVGPIREIASFRGRFCEQAKEGEEVLVQGKVERVRHKRGDLEYFRLLLGSKPSDFMILA
;
A
#
# COMPACT_ATOMS: atom_id res chain seq x y z
N THR A 1 -8.90 -15.52 -0.05
CA THR A 1 -7.84 -14.57 -0.47
C THR A 1 -7.32 -15.04 -1.82
N LEU A 2 -6.85 -14.15 -2.70
CA LEU A 2 -6.31 -14.53 -4.03
C LEU A 2 -4.91 -15.18 -3.96
N MET A 3 -4.39 -15.36 -2.74
CA MET A 3 -3.06 -15.86 -2.43
C MET A 3 -3.13 -17.32 -1.97
N SER A 4 -2.15 -18.13 -2.33
CA SER A 4 -2.01 -19.49 -1.80
C SER A 4 -1.71 -19.47 -0.29
N TYR A 5 -1.95 -20.57 0.41
CA TYR A 5 -1.57 -20.67 1.82
C TYR A 5 -0.05 -20.56 2.01
N GLU A 6 0.72 -21.15 1.10
CA GLU A 6 2.18 -21.15 1.14
C GLU A 6 2.74 -19.73 0.99
N ASP A 7 2.23 -18.97 0.02
CA ASP A 7 2.60 -17.56 -0.15
C ASP A 7 2.19 -16.73 1.07
N PHE A 8 1.01 -16.99 1.62
CA PHE A 8 0.54 -16.33 2.83
C PHE A 8 1.47 -16.60 4.01
N ALA A 9 1.78 -17.86 4.29
CA ALA A 9 2.70 -18.22 5.38
C ALA A 9 4.09 -17.62 5.17
N ARG A 10 4.61 -17.61 3.94
CA ARG A 10 5.91 -17.00 3.60
C ARG A 10 5.91 -15.49 3.84
N ILE A 11 4.84 -14.79 3.45
CA ILE A 11 4.75 -13.33 3.59
C ILE A 11 4.43 -12.91 5.03
N GLU A 12 3.56 -13.63 5.74
CA GLU A 12 3.24 -13.28 7.12
C GLU A 12 4.37 -13.60 8.10
N SER A 13 5.21 -14.61 7.82
CA SER A 13 6.34 -14.99 8.67
C SER A 13 7.51 -13.98 8.66
N ARG A 14 7.57 -13.11 7.64
CA ARG A 14 8.56 -12.03 7.55
C ARG A 14 8.11 -10.72 8.21
N LYS A 15 6.86 -10.61 8.69
CA LYS A 15 6.33 -9.39 9.31
C LYS A 15 6.77 -9.31 10.77
N VAL A 16 7.35 -8.18 11.17
CA VAL A 16 7.84 -7.97 12.54
C VAL A 16 6.70 -7.58 13.48
N MET A 17 5.68 -6.92 12.94
CA MET A 17 4.59 -6.32 13.71
C MET A 17 3.60 -7.33 14.34
N GLN A 18 3.73 -8.62 14.08
CA GLN A 18 2.82 -9.63 14.62
C GLN A 18 3.57 -10.90 15.02
N GLY A 19 2.96 -11.70 15.88
CA GLY A 19 3.54 -12.97 16.29
C GLY A 19 2.89 -13.51 17.55
N ARG A 20 3.62 -14.37 18.25
CA ARG A 20 3.19 -14.98 19.51
C ARG A 20 4.31 -14.91 20.53
N PHE A 21 3.98 -14.42 21.73
CA PHE A 21 4.84 -14.50 22.89
C PHE A 21 4.19 -15.43 23.93
N SER A 22 4.84 -16.56 24.21
CA SER A 22 4.28 -17.67 24.99
C SER A 22 2.94 -18.16 24.40
N VAL A 23 1.80 -17.93 25.08
CA VAL A 23 0.46 -18.31 24.61
C VAL A 23 -0.36 -17.12 24.14
N ARG A 24 0.25 -15.93 24.01
CA ARG A 24 -0.45 -14.70 23.65
C ARG A 24 0.00 -14.25 22.27
N ASP A 25 -0.95 -14.16 21.35
CA ASP A 25 -0.75 -13.52 20.06
C ASP A 25 -0.64 -12.00 20.27
N TYR A 26 0.21 -11.35 19.49
CA TYR A 26 0.38 -9.91 19.50
C TYR A 26 0.30 -9.34 18.09
N PHE A 27 -0.09 -8.07 18.04
CA PHE A 27 -0.08 -7.25 16.84
C PHE A 27 0.22 -5.81 17.25
N PHE A 28 1.22 -5.21 16.61
CA PHE A 28 1.59 -3.82 16.78
C PHE A 28 1.16 -3.01 15.57
N ARG A 29 0.68 -1.80 15.83
CA ARG A 29 0.43 -0.81 14.79
C ARG A 29 1.39 0.35 14.99
N PHE A 30 2.27 0.53 14.04
CA PHE A 30 3.22 1.63 14.04
C PHE A 30 2.58 2.85 13.36
N VAL A 31 2.82 4.01 13.95
CA VAL A 31 2.42 5.31 13.41
C VAL A 31 3.63 6.23 13.52
N LYS A 32 3.76 7.18 12.59
CA LYS A 32 4.81 8.19 12.64
C LYS A 32 4.65 9.07 13.88
N ASP A 33 5.78 9.53 14.40
CA ASP A 33 5.79 10.64 15.33
C ASP A 33 5.36 11.93 14.64
N TRP A 34 4.82 12.87 15.40
CA TRP A 34 4.39 14.17 14.87
C TRP A 34 5.53 14.96 14.25
N SER A 35 6.77 14.77 14.72
CA SER A 35 7.96 15.42 14.17
C SER A 35 8.38 14.88 12.79
N GLU A 36 7.84 13.74 12.35
CA GLU A 36 8.10 13.12 11.05
C GLU A 36 7.03 13.48 10.00
N ILE A 37 6.04 14.31 10.37
CA ILE A 37 4.91 14.68 9.52
C ILE A 37 4.94 16.19 9.27
N ASP A 38 5.26 16.58 8.04
CA ASP A 38 5.25 17.98 7.62
C ASP A 38 3.86 18.43 7.13
N GLU A 39 3.00 17.48 6.73
CA GLU A 39 1.68 17.77 6.18
C GLU A 39 0.65 18.10 7.26
N LYS A 40 -0.13 19.17 7.03
CA LYS A 40 -1.28 19.51 7.87
C LYS A 40 -2.56 18.97 7.25
N TYR A 41 -3.55 18.77 8.11
CA TYR A 41 -4.90 18.42 7.65
C TYR A 41 -5.40 19.44 6.62
N GLY A 42 -5.82 18.94 5.46
CA GLY A 42 -6.29 19.76 4.34
C GLY A 42 -5.20 20.23 3.38
N ASP A 43 -3.93 19.85 3.59
CA ASP A 43 -2.86 20.12 2.62
C ASP A 43 -2.92 19.16 1.42
N ILE A 44 -3.40 17.93 1.62
CA ILE A 44 -3.57 16.93 0.55
C ILE A 44 -5.05 16.60 0.36
N TYR A 45 -5.48 16.59 -0.91
CA TYR A 45 -6.80 16.15 -1.35
C TYR A 45 -6.71 14.83 -2.11
N TYR A 46 -7.60 13.90 -1.75
CA TYR A 46 -7.72 12.60 -2.39
C TYR A 46 -9.07 12.51 -3.11
N VAL A 47 -9.05 12.29 -4.42
CA VAL A 47 -10.27 12.15 -5.25
C VAL A 47 -10.32 10.75 -5.84
N ASN A 48 -11.40 10.01 -5.58
CA ASN A 48 -11.64 8.71 -6.21
C ASN A 48 -11.87 8.89 -7.71
N VAL A 49 -11.09 8.17 -8.53
CA VAL A 49 -11.18 8.18 -10.00
C VAL A 49 -11.41 6.78 -10.59
N GLY A 50 -11.82 5.84 -9.76
CA GLY A 50 -12.17 4.47 -10.15
C GLY A 50 -11.34 3.41 -9.45
N TYR A 51 -11.15 2.29 -10.13
CA TYR A 51 -10.45 1.10 -9.64
C TYR A 51 -9.52 0.59 -10.72
N ALA A 52 -8.39 0.01 -10.33
CA ALA A 52 -7.46 -0.60 -11.25
C ALA A 52 -6.80 -1.84 -10.66
N ARG A 53 -6.44 -2.77 -11.54
CA ARG A 53 -5.54 -3.87 -11.28
C ARG A 53 -4.26 -3.62 -12.07
N VAL A 54 -3.13 -3.59 -11.39
CA VAL A 54 -1.83 -3.32 -12.00
C VAL A 54 -0.79 -4.33 -11.55
N LYS A 55 0.21 -4.52 -12.41
CA LYS A 55 1.46 -5.17 -12.09
C LYS A 55 2.54 -4.10 -11.96
N ALA A 56 3.34 -4.12 -10.90
CA ALA A 56 4.34 -3.08 -10.65
C ALA A 56 5.51 -3.61 -9.81
N THR A 57 6.64 -2.91 -9.86
CA THR A 57 7.81 -3.21 -9.01
C THR A 57 7.83 -2.26 -7.83
N VAL A 58 8.03 -2.76 -6.61
CA VAL A 58 8.24 -1.92 -5.43
C VAL A 58 9.63 -1.31 -5.50
N VAL A 59 9.71 0.02 -5.46
CA VAL A 59 10.99 0.76 -5.52
C VAL A 59 11.39 1.36 -4.18
N ASP A 60 10.49 1.36 -3.20
CA ASP A 60 10.74 1.81 -1.82
C ASP A 60 9.64 1.26 -0.90
N ASP A 61 10.03 0.51 0.13
CA ASP A 61 9.16 -0.05 1.17
C ASP A 61 9.47 0.50 2.58
N SER A 62 10.23 1.59 2.69
CA SER A 62 10.59 2.22 3.97
C SER A 62 9.38 2.60 4.84
N GLU A 63 8.25 2.87 4.20
CA GLU A 63 6.99 3.27 4.83
C GLU A 63 6.01 2.09 5.01
N SER A 64 6.44 0.86 4.72
CA SER A 64 5.57 -0.32 4.69
C SER A 64 5.11 -0.80 6.07
N ILE A 65 5.82 -0.45 7.14
CA ILE A 65 5.51 -0.84 8.51
C ILE A 65 4.48 0.08 9.19
N PHE A 66 4.36 1.32 8.71
CA PHE A 66 3.53 2.34 9.33
C PHE A 66 2.05 2.20 8.97
N THR A 67 1.21 2.99 9.62
CA THR A 67 -0.19 3.23 9.23
C THR A 67 -0.37 4.71 8.86
N PRO A 68 -0.82 5.01 7.63
CA PRO A 68 -1.00 4.07 6.52
C PRO A 68 0.34 3.46 6.08
N CYS A 69 0.35 2.19 5.67
CA CYS A 69 1.52 1.62 5.01
C CYS A 69 1.57 2.16 3.59
N MET A 70 2.77 2.47 3.11
CA MET A 70 2.99 3.01 1.78
C MET A 70 4.14 2.29 1.08
N TYR A 71 3.99 2.12 -0.23
CA TYR A 71 5.00 1.57 -1.12
C TYR A 71 5.11 2.47 -2.32
N ARG A 72 6.32 2.97 -2.63
CA ARG A 72 6.54 3.60 -3.93
C ARG A 72 6.70 2.51 -4.97
N ILE A 73 6.12 2.72 -6.15
CA ILE A 73 6.14 1.73 -7.22
C ILE A 73 6.65 2.31 -8.54
N GLY A 74 7.32 1.45 -9.31
CA GLY A 74 7.81 1.67 -10.66
C GLY A 74 7.31 0.61 -11.64
N ASP A 75 7.65 0.77 -12.92
CA ASP A 75 7.35 -0.19 -14.00
C ASP A 75 5.87 -0.64 -14.05
N VAL A 76 4.97 0.31 -13.78
CA VAL A 76 3.54 0.03 -13.62
C VAL A 76 2.90 -0.35 -14.96
N ARG A 77 2.34 -1.55 -15.02
CA ARG A 77 1.52 -2.07 -16.12
C ARG A 77 0.08 -2.20 -15.68
N LEU A 78 -0.81 -1.42 -16.31
CA LEU A 78 -2.25 -1.55 -16.12
C LEU A 78 -2.75 -2.84 -16.77
N LEU A 79 -3.45 -3.67 -16.00
CA LEU A 79 -4.06 -4.90 -16.49
C LEU A 79 -5.56 -4.73 -16.71
N GLU A 80 -6.25 -4.08 -15.76
CA GLU A 80 -7.69 -3.80 -15.83
C GLU A 80 -8.02 -2.48 -15.12
N GLY A 81 -9.11 -1.83 -15.52
CA GLY A 81 -9.68 -0.67 -14.83
C GLY A 81 -9.30 0.69 -15.41
N SER A 82 -9.38 1.74 -14.58
CA SER A 82 -9.25 3.12 -15.02
C SER A 82 -7.88 3.42 -15.63
N GLN A 83 -7.86 3.86 -16.89
CA GLN A 83 -6.69 4.46 -17.51
C GLN A 83 -6.50 5.87 -16.97
N VAL A 84 -5.54 6.02 -16.06
CA VAL A 84 -5.17 7.30 -15.46
C VAL A 84 -3.69 7.61 -15.72
N GLY A 85 -3.22 8.77 -15.27
CA GLY A 85 -1.80 9.09 -15.26
C GLY A 85 -0.98 8.11 -14.40
N PRO A 86 0.35 8.30 -14.31
CA PRO A 86 1.22 7.34 -13.65
C PRO A 86 0.82 7.15 -12.19
N ILE A 87 0.53 5.90 -11.82
CA ILE A 87 0.31 5.49 -10.43
C ILE A 87 1.68 5.38 -9.77
N ARG A 88 1.94 6.15 -8.72
CA ARG A 88 3.27 6.26 -8.11
C ARG A 88 3.41 5.49 -6.81
N GLU A 89 2.29 5.19 -6.15
CA GLU A 89 2.33 4.52 -4.84
C GLU A 89 1.12 3.61 -4.61
N ILE A 90 1.31 2.66 -3.71
CA ILE A 90 0.27 1.84 -3.09
C ILE A 90 0.17 2.26 -1.62
N ALA A 91 -1.04 2.44 -1.11
CA ALA A 91 -1.26 2.79 0.30
C ALA A 91 -2.36 1.93 0.94
N SER A 92 -2.26 1.67 2.24
CA SER A 92 -3.38 1.10 3.00
C SER A 92 -3.37 1.46 4.49
N PHE A 93 -4.57 1.59 5.05
CA PHE A 93 -4.77 1.73 6.50
C PHE A 93 -5.00 0.37 7.20
N ARG A 94 -5.00 -0.75 6.45
CA ARG A 94 -5.21 -2.09 7.01
C ARG A 94 -3.87 -2.78 7.26
N GLY A 95 -3.64 -3.21 8.50
CA GLY A 95 -2.40 -3.86 8.92
C GLY A 95 -2.01 -5.10 8.11
N ARG A 96 -2.99 -5.79 7.50
CA ARG A 96 -2.73 -6.94 6.61
C ARG A 96 -1.89 -6.61 5.38
N PHE A 97 -1.80 -5.34 4.98
CA PHE A 97 -0.98 -4.90 3.84
C PHE A 97 0.35 -4.27 4.28
N CYS A 98 0.60 -4.14 5.58
CA CYS A 98 1.90 -3.71 6.07
C CYS A 98 2.94 -4.82 5.82
N GLU A 99 4.19 -4.42 5.53
CA GLU A 99 5.32 -5.31 5.25
C GLU A 99 5.04 -6.42 4.20
N GLN A 100 4.10 -6.17 3.28
CA GLN A 100 3.56 -7.14 2.33
C GLN A 100 4.52 -7.45 1.17
N ALA A 101 5.29 -6.45 0.73
CA ALA A 101 6.34 -6.58 -0.29
C ALA A 101 7.58 -5.75 0.13
N LYS A 102 8.74 -6.06 -0.44
CA LYS A 102 10.02 -5.38 -0.23
C LYS A 102 10.46 -4.66 -1.49
N GLU A 103 11.34 -3.68 -1.34
CA GLU A 103 12.05 -3.09 -2.48
C GLU A 103 12.63 -4.18 -3.41
N GLY A 104 12.42 -4.00 -4.71
CA GLY A 104 12.81 -4.93 -5.77
C GLY A 104 11.80 -6.05 -6.06
N GLU A 105 10.82 -6.30 -5.19
CA GLU A 105 9.79 -7.31 -5.44
C GLU A 105 8.71 -6.80 -6.41
N GLU A 106 8.26 -7.68 -7.30
CA GLU A 106 7.16 -7.41 -8.21
C GLU A 106 5.83 -7.80 -7.55
N VAL A 107 4.80 -6.98 -7.74
CA VAL A 107 3.49 -7.15 -7.13
C VAL A 107 2.37 -7.08 -8.15
N LEU A 108 1.36 -7.94 -7.96
CA LEU A 108 0.04 -7.81 -8.56
C LEU A 108 -0.90 -7.21 -7.51
N VAL A 109 -1.46 -6.05 -7.83
CA VAL A 109 -2.26 -5.27 -6.88
C VAL A 109 -3.57 -4.82 -7.51
N GLN A 110 -4.63 -4.82 -6.71
CA GLN A 110 -5.94 -4.29 -7.09
C GLN A 110 -6.50 -3.41 -5.98
N GLY A 111 -6.91 -2.19 -6.35
CA GLY A 111 -7.48 -1.26 -5.39
C GLY A 111 -8.13 -0.04 -6.03
N LYS A 112 -8.57 0.87 -5.16
CA LYS A 112 -9.16 2.15 -5.56
C LYS A 112 -8.07 3.06 -6.10
N VAL A 113 -8.30 3.64 -7.27
CA VAL A 113 -7.41 4.68 -7.80
C VAL A 113 -7.82 6.01 -7.20
N GLU A 114 -6.88 6.66 -6.53
CA GLU A 114 -7.06 8.00 -5.97
C GLU A 114 -6.11 8.98 -6.68
N ARG A 115 -6.67 10.09 -7.15
CA ARG A 115 -5.90 11.25 -7.57
C ARG A 115 -5.51 12.05 -6.32
N VAL A 116 -4.22 12.21 -6.11
CA VAL A 116 -3.62 12.96 -5.01
C VAL A 116 -3.23 14.35 -5.50
N ARG A 117 -3.67 15.39 -4.79
CA ARG A 117 -3.34 16.79 -5.11
C ARG A 117 -2.93 17.54 -3.87
N HIS A 118 -1.82 18.26 -3.95
CA HIS A 118 -1.41 19.19 -2.89
C HIS A 118 -2.10 20.55 -3.06
N LYS A 119 -2.49 21.19 -1.96
CA LYS A 119 -3.21 22.47 -1.96
C LYS A 119 -2.36 23.62 -2.53
N ARG A 120 -1.06 23.59 -2.26
CA ARG A 120 -0.13 24.72 -2.48
C ARG A 120 0.86 24.53 -3.62
N GLY A 121 0.71 23.50 -4.46
CA GLY A 121 1.66 23.25 -5.53
C GLY A 121 1.12 22.37 -6.64
N ASP A 122 1.93 22.21 -7.68
CA ASP A 122 1.59 21.47 -8.90
C ASP A 122 1.77 19.94 -8.76
N LEU A 123 2.00 19.44 -7.54
CA LEU A 123 2.15 18.01 -7.30
C LEU A 123 0.79 17.32 -7.42
N GLU A 124 0.59 16.69 -8.58
CA GLU A 124 -0.52 15.81 -8.89
C GLU A 124 0.01 14.44 -9.31
N TYR A 125 -0.51 13.39 -8.69
CA TYR A 125 -0.23 12.00 -9.07
C TYR A 125 -1.39 11.07 -8.70
N PHE A 126 -1.27 9.79 -9.07
CA PHE A 126 -2.25 8.78 -8.74
C PHE A 126 -1.67 7.74 -7.80
N ARG A 127 -2.50 7.18 -6.93
CA ARG A 127 -2.16 6.07 -6.04
C ARG A 127 -3.21 4.98 -6.07
N LEU A 128 -2.83 3.79 -5.61
CA LEU A 128 -3.77 2.71 -5.29
C LEU A 128 -3.99 2.61 -3.79
N LEU A 129 -5.22 2.88 -3.36
CA LEU A 129 -5.65 2.67 -1.97
C LEU A 129 -6.27 1.28 -1.82
N LEU A 130 -5.71 0.46 -0.93
CA LEU A 130 -6.17 -0.90 -0.64
C LEU A 130 -6.98 -0.97 0.65
N GLY A 131 -7.92 -1.93 0.70
CA GLY A 131 -8.70 -2.25 1.90
C GLY A 131 -10.04 -1.51 2.00
N SER A 132 -10.48 -0.91 0.89
CA SER A 132 -11.82 -0.34 0.72
C SER A 132 -12.86 -1.40 0.36
N LYS A 133 -12.46 -2.46 -0.36
CA LYS A 133 -13.33 -3.59 -0.71
C LYS A 133 -12.68 -4.94 -0.37
N PRO A 134 -13.48 -6.01 -0.14
CA PRO A 134 -12.95 -7.37 0.02
C PRO A 134 -12.17 -7.89 -1.20
N SER A 135 -12.45 -7.33 -2.38
CA SER A 135 -11.75 -7.61 -3.63
C SER A 135 -10.36 -6.95 -3.72
N ASP A 136 -9.99 -6.08 -2.79
CA ASP A 136 -8.68 -5.42 -2.81
C ASP A 136 -7.61 -6.39 -2.35
N PHE A 137 -6.52 -6.46 -3.08
CA PHE A 137 -5.43 -7.39 -2.77
C PHE A 137 -4.08 -6.84 -3.23
N MET A 138 -3.03 -7.40 -2.65
CA MET A 138 -1.64 -7.23 -3.04
C MET A 138 -0.94 -8.57 -2.83
N ILE A 139 -0.40 -9.15 -3.89
CA ILE A 139 0.34 -10.41 -3.86
C ILE A 139 1.66 -10.22 -4.61
N LEU A 140 2.69 -10.99 -4.25
CA LEU A 140 3.92 -11.06 -5.03
C LEU A 140 3.63 -11.74 -6.39
N ALA A 141 4.21 -11.24 -7.47
CA ALA A 141 3.94 -11.66 -8.85
C ALA A 141 5.01 -12.57 -9.45
#